data_AF-A0A7C9I222-F1
#
_entry.id   AF-A0A7C9I222-F1
#
_cell.length_a   1.000
_cell.length_b   1.000
_cell.length_c   1.000
_cell.angle_alpha   90.00
_cell.angle_beta   90.00
_cell.angle_gamma   90.00
#
_symmetry.space_group_name_H-M   'P 1'
#
loop_
_entity.id
_entity.type
_entity.pdbx_description
1 polymer ?
#
loop_
_entity_poly.entity_id
_entity_poly.type
_entity_poly.pdbx_seq_one_letter_code
_entity_poly.pdbx_strand_id
1 'polypeptide(L)'
;MKRLILLTLALVACRPAPAETLQQTKGSALLTPEQLNQLILDRLAQSDFQQIDRVKFYGPDAAAGGTRSYVSKLSRDEVLGILSDLIEPHVVDLRWADDYGQYHGGFRPKSDPKMILGLATSLVKMKTDTFKSAPEILKTYQSDVLYTPPSVWEEP
;
A
#
# COMPACT_ATOMS: atom_id res chain seq x y z
N MET A 1 -63.96 23.79 50.03
CA MET A 1 -62.55 23.97 50.44
C MET A 1 -61.73 22.86 49.77
N LYS A 2 -60.83 23.20 48.84
CA LYS A 2 -59.36 22.99 48.90
C LYS A 2 -58.98 21.53 49.29
N ARG A 3 -58.24 20.73 48.53
CA ARG A 3 -56.96 21.03 47.85
C ARG A 3 -56.68 20.07 46.67
N LEU A 4 -56.12 20.64 45.60
CA LEU A 4 -55.39 19.96 44.53
C LEU A 4 -54.08 19.34 45.06
N ILE A 5 -53.64 18.24 44.45
CA ILE A 5 -52.24 17.81 44.41
C ILE A 5 -51.73 18.02 42.98
N LEU A 6 -50.65 18.80 42.89
CA LEU A 6 -49.96 19.21 41.67
C LEU A 6 -49.29 18.01 40.98
N LEU A 7 -49.52 17.88 39.67
CA LEU A 7 -48.57 17.24 38.76
C LEU A 7 -47.42 18.22 38.50
N THR A 8 -46.20 17.78 38.77
CA THR A 8 -44.96 18.44 38.36
C THR A 8 -44.77 18.31 36.85
N LEU A 9 -44.93 19.43 36.13
CA LEU A 9 -44.47 19.58 34.75
C LEU A 9 -42.94 19.59 34.73
N ALA A 10 -42.33 18.64 34.02
CA ALA A 10 -40.93 18.74 33.62
C ALA A 10 -40.82 19.68 32.41
N LEU A 11 -40.33 20.89 32.64
CA LEU A 11 -39.90 21.83 31.61
C LEU A 11 -38.65 21.28 30.92
N VAL A 12 -38.81 20.69 29.73
CA VAL A 12 -37.68 20.45 28.82
C VAL A 12 -37.38 21.77 28.12
N ALA A 13 -36.42 22.52 28.67
CA ALA A 13 -35.90 23.72 28.04
C ALA A 13 -35.20 23.35 26.72
N CYS A 14 -35.72 23.85 25.60
CA CYS A 14 -35.00 23.91 24.32
C CYS A 14 -33.69 24.68 24.52
N ARG A 15 -32.56 23.98 24.53
CA ARG A 15 -31.25 24.59 24.30
C ARG A 15 -30.95 24.51 22.81
N PRO A 16 -30.57 25.61 22.14
CA PRO A 16 -30.04 25.52 20.79
C PRO A 16 -28.72 24.77 20.88
N ALA A 17 -28.59 23.68 20.12
CA ALA A 17 -27.32 23.01 19.95
C ALA A 17 -26.34 24.02 19.34
N PRO A 18 -25.11 24.16 19.88
CA PRO A 18 -24.08 24.90 19.18
C PRO A 18 -23.87 24.20 17.84
N ALA A 19 -23.86 24.98 16.76
CA ALA A 19 -23.41 24.52 15.47
C ALA A 19 -21.97 24.02 15.64
N GLU A 20 -21.80 22.70 15.75
CA GLU A 20 -20.53 22.08 15.45
C GLU A 20 -20.29 22.37 13.97
N THR A 21 -19.47 23.38 13.75
CA THR A 21 -18.71 23.60 12.54
C THR A 21 -18.34 22.24 12.00
N LEU A 22 -18.92 21.86 10.87
CA LEU A 22 -18.42 20.81 10.00
C LEU A 22 -16.99 21.21 9.65
N GLN A 23 -16.04 20.84 10.52
CA GLN A 23 -14.65 20.71 10.14
C GLN A 23 -14.68 19.67 9.05
N GLN A 24 -14.55 20.15 7.81
CA GLN A 24 -14.08 19.37 6.69
C GLN A 24 -13.06 18.38 7.24
N THR A 25 -13.41 17.09 7.20
CA THR A 25 -12.48 16.00 7.44
C THR A 25 -11.23 16.33 6.65
N LYS A 26 -10.15 16.63 7.37
CA LYS A 26 -8.82 16.90 6.81
C LYS A 26 -8.59 15.90 5.69
N GLY A 27 -8.50 16.39 4.45
CA GLY A 27 -7.93 15.59 3.38
C GLY A 27 -6.60 15.07 3.89
N SER A 28 -6.41 13.75 3.86
CA SER A 28 -5.12 13.14 4.18
C SER A 28 -4.05 13.93 3.44
N ALA A 29 -3.11 14.54 4.18
CA ALA A 29 -2.05 15.33 3.57
C ALA A 29 -1.35 14.42 2.55
N LEU A 30 -1.19 14.90 1.30
CA LEU A 30 -0.54 14.11 0.27
C LEU A 30 0.89 13.79 0.72
N LEU A 31 1.23 12.51 0.75
CA LEU A 31 2.57 12.07 1.11
C LEU A 31 3.55 12.51 0.03
N THR A 32 4.71 13.05 0.42
CA THR A 32 5.82 13.27 -0.50
C THR A 32 6.31 11.94 -1.08
N PRO A 33 7.07 11.93 -2.20
CA PRO A 33 7.64 10.69 -2.73
C PRO A 33 8.45 9.91 -1.70
N GLU A 34 9.23 10.59 -0.85
CA GLU A 34 10.03 9.97 0.21
C GLU A 34 9.14 9.35 1.30
N GLN A 35 8.07 10.03 1.68
CA GLN A 35 7.11 9.50 2.66
C GLN A 35 6.34 8.30 2.12
N LEU A 36 5.93 8.33 0.85
CA LEU A 36 5.30 7.19 0.19
C LEU A 36 6.28 6.01 0.04
N ASN A 37 7.53 6.28 -0.31
CA ASN A 37 8.60 5.28 -0.31
C ASN A 37 8.75 4.63 1.06
N GLN A 38 8.80 5.44 2.13
CA GLN A 38 8.94 4.90 3.48
C GLN A 38 7.72 4.08 3.89
N LEU A 39 6.50 4.55 3.56
CA LEU A 39 5.26 3.80 3.81
C LEU A 39 5.29 2.40 3.16
N ILE A 40 5.74 2.31 1.90
CA ILE A 40 5.87 1.04 1.18
C ILE A 40 6.94 0.16 1.83
N LEU A 41 8.11 0.72 2.16
CA LEU A 41 9.18 -0.02 2.82
C LEU A 41 8.77 -0.55 4.19
N ASP A 42 8.07 0.25 4.98
CA ASP A 42 7.55 -0.15 6.29
C ASP A 42 6.53 -1.29 6.15
N ARG A 43 5.67 -1.22 5.13
CA ARG A 43 4.71 -2.31 4.86
C ARG A 43 5.43 -3.60 4.46
N LEU A 44 6.44 -3.51 3.60
CA LEU A 44 7.23 -4.67 3.14
C LEU A 44 8.22 -5.19 4.19
N ALA A 45 8.42 -4.47 5.30
CA ALA A 45 9.19 -4.93 6.45
C ALA A 45 8.35 -5.75 7.46
N GLN A 46 7.03 -5.85 7.26
CA GLN A 46 6.16 -6.65 8.12
C GLN A 46 6.36 -8.15 7.92
N SER A 47 5.92 -8.95 8.89
CA SER A 47 6.23 -10.39 9.01
C SER A 47 5.67 -11.28 7.89
N ASP A 48 4.73 -10.78 7.10
CA ASP A 48 4.18 -11.46 5.93
C ASP A 48 5.07 -11.33 4.69
N PHE A 49 6.11 -10.49 4.74
CA PHE A 49 7.11 -10.32 3.71
C PHE A 49 8.50 -10.66 4.24
N GLN A 50 9.29 -11.37 3.43
CA GLN A 50 10.70 -11.60 3.68
C GLN A 50 11.52 -11.00 2.53
N GLN A 51 12.40 -10.05 2.84
CA GLN A 51 13.34 -9.54 1.85
C GLN A 51 14.33 -10.65 1.44
N ILE A 52 14.60 -10.77 0.15
CA ILE A 52 15.55 -11.72 -0.42
C ILE A 52 16.72 -10.99 -1.08
N ASP A 53 17.85 -11.68 -1.20
CA ASP A 53 18.99 -11.20 -1.97
C ASP A 53 18.67 -11.19 -3.46
N ARG A 54 18.22 -10.03 -3.94
CA ARG A 54 17.85 -9.85 -5.34
C ARG A 54 19.01 -10.08 -6.29
N VAL A 55 20.23 -9.69 -5.93
CA VAL A 55 21.41 -9.85 -6.79
C VAL A 55 21.73 -11.33 -6.99
N LYS A 56 21.65 -12.12 -5.92
CA LYS A 56 21.83 -13.57 -5.98
C LYS A 56 20.86 -14.26 -6.95
N PHE A 57 19.60 -13.83 -7.00
CA PHE A 57 18.55 -14.53 -7.77
C PHE A 57 18.29 -13.94 -9.15
N TYR A 58 18.47 -12.62 -9.33
CA TYR A 58 18.10 -11.90 -10.55
C TYR A 58 19.30 -11.29 -11.28
N GLY A 59 20.52 -11.42 -10.75
CA GLY A 59 21.76 -10.95 -11.37
C GLY A 59 22.26 -9.60 -10.84
N PRO A 60 23.47 -9.18 -11.25
CA PRO A 60 24.19 -8.03 -10.68
C PRO A 60 23.43 -6.71 -10.78
N ASP A 61 22.76 -6.47 -11.90
CA ASP A 61 22.07 -5.20 -12.15
C ASP A 61 20.68 -5.14 -11.50
N ALA A 62 20.22 -6.24 -10.90
CA ALA A 62 18.86 -6.32 -10.38
C ALA A 62 18.63 -5.35 -9.20
N ALA A 63 19.66 -5.01 -8.43
CA ALA A 63 19.56 -4.02 -7.35
C ALA A 63 19.80 -2.56 -7.79
N ALA A 64 19.95 -2.31 -9.10
CA ALA A 64 20.13 -0.96 -9.62
C ALA A 64 19.00 -0.02 -9.16
N GLY A 65 19.34 1.25 -8.92
CA GLY A 65 18.40 2.27 -8.47
C GLY A 65 17.78 2.00 -7.08
N GLY A 66 18.38 1.13 -6.27
CA GLY A 66 17.86 0.80 -4.93
C GLY A 66 16.69 -0.19 -4.95
N THR A 67 16.50 -0.90 -6.06
CA THR A 67 15.44 -1.90 -6.25
C THR A 67 15.57 -3.06 -5.25
N ARG A 68 14.44 -3.52 -4.69
CA ARG A 68 14.37 -4.58 -3.67
C ARG A 68 13.42 -5.70 -4.07
N SER A 69 13.69 -6.90 -3.57
CA SER A 69 12.82 -8.07 -3.76
C SER A 69 12.41 -8.68 -2.43
N TYR A 70 11.15 -9.09 -2.37
CA TYR A 70 10.54 -9.75 -1.21
C TYR A 70 9.80 -11.02 -1.67
N VAL A 71 9.59 -11.95 -0.76
CA VAL A 71 8.73 -13.12 -0.94
C VAL A 71 7.67 -13.15 0.14
N SER A 72 6.49 -13.68 -0.17
CA SER A 72 5.37 -13.78 0.75
C SER A 72 4.67 -15.13 0.64
N LYS A 73 4.13 -15.58 1.78
CA LYS A 73 3.26 -16.77 1.83
C LYS A 73 1.84 -16.46 1.34
N LEU A 74 1.50 -15.18 1.25
CA LEU A 74 0.24 -14.71 0.69
C LEU A 74 0.19 -14.97 -0.82
N SER A 75 -1.00 -15.21 -1.35
CA SER A 75 -1.23 -15.32 -2.78
C SER A 75 -0.90 -14.01 -3.51
N ARG A 76 -0.67 -14.10 -4.83
CA ARG A 76 -0.40 -12.93 -5.68
C ARG A 76 -1.53 -11.88 -5.58
N ASP A 77 -2.79 -12.32 -5.56
CA ASP A 77 -3.94 -11.42 -5.52
C ASP A 77 -4.12 -10.76 -4.13
N GLU A 78 -3.80 -11.47 -3.04
CA GLU A 78 -3.79 -10.87 -1.69
C GLU A 78 -2.70 -9.79 -1.58
N VAL A 79 -1.51 -10.05 -2.10
CA VAL A 79 -0.43 -9.05 -2.14
C VAL A 79 -0.81 -7.86 -3.02
N LEU A 80 -1.43 -8.09 -4.17
CA LEU A 80 -1.94 -7.03 -5.04
C LEU A 80 -2.93 -6.13 -4.29
N GLY A 81 -3.89 -6.72 -3.57
CA GLY A 81 -4.86 -5.97 -2.76
C GLY A 81 -4.18 -5.12 -1.69
N ILE A 82 -3.28 -5.73 -0.90
CA ILE A 82 -2.51 -5.02 0.13
C ILE A 82 -1.76 -3.82 -0.44
N LEU A 83 -1.04 -4.00 -1.55
CA LEU A 83 -0.25 -2.93 -2.15
C LEU A 83 -1.13 -1.87 -2.81
N SER A 84 -2.24 -2.26 -3.43
CA SER A 84 -3.20 -1.34 -4.04
C SER A 84 -3.83 -0.43 -3.00
N ASP A 85 -4.37 -1.00 -1.93
CA ASP A 85 -4.99 -0.27 -0.82
C ASP A 85 -3.99 0.69 -0.15
N LEU A 86 -2.72 0.27 -0.06
CA LEU A 86 -1.65 1.09 0.52
C LEU A 86 -1.36 2.35 -0.29
N ILE A 87 -1.34 2.25 -1.63
CA ILE A 87 -0.86 3.33 -2.50
C ILE A 87 -1.97 4.16 -3.15
N GLU A 88 -3.17 3.60 -3.36
CA GLU A 88 -4.29 4.25 -4.05
C GLU A 88 -4.59 5.68 -3.54
N PRO A 89 -4.58 5.96 -2.22
CA PRO A 89 -4.84 7.31 -1.72
C PRO A 89 -3.77 8.32 -2.17
N HIS A 90 -2.58 7.87 -2.52
CA HIS A 90 -1.37 8.67 -2.67
C HIS A 90 -0.88 8.79 -4.12
N VAL A 91 -1.42 8.01 -5.06
CA VAL A 91 -0.96 7.97 -6.46
C VAL A 91 -1.99 8.54 -7.43
N VAL A 92 -1.54 9.16 -8.52
CA VAL A 92 -2.41 9.83 -9.50
C VAL A 92 -3.43 8.87 -10.12
N ASP A 93 -3.00 7.64 -10.39
CA ASP A 93 -3.79 6.60 -11.02
C ASP A 93 -3.30 5.23 -10.56
N LEU A 94 -4.23 4.30 -10.34
CA LEU A 94 -3.94 2.94 -9.91
C LEU A 94 -4.24 1.99 -11.08
N ARG A 95 -3.23 1.72 -11.90
CA ARG A 95 -3.31 0.77 -13.01
C ARG A 95 -2.22 -0.27 -12.92
N TRP A 96 -2.65 -1.52 -12.80
CA TRP A 96 -1.79 -2.68 -12.88
C TRP A 96 -1.94 -3.31 -14.27
N ALA A 97 -0.81 -3.61 -14.91
CA ALA A 97 -0.76 -4.55 -16.02
C ALA A 97 -0.71 -5.98 -15.45
N ASP A 98 -1.37 -6.94 -16.12
CA ASP A 98 -1.21 -8.38 -15.84
C ASP A 98 -0.61 -9.05 -17.07
N ASP A 99 0.62 -9.50 -16.94
CA ASP A 99 1.32 -10.21 -17.99
C ASP A 99 2.10 -11.41 -17.43
N TYR A 100 1.97 -12.55 -18.10
CA TYR A 100 2.76 -13.75 -17.82
C TYR A 100 2.83 -14.18 -16.34
N GLY A 101 1.75 -13.98 -15.56
CA GLY A 101 1.72 -14.36 -14.15
C GLY A 101 2.29 -13.32 -13.18
N GLN A 102 2.47 -12.08 -13.64
CA GLN A 102 2.90 -10.92 -12.87
C GLN A 102 1.89 -9.78 -12.99
N TYR A 103 1.52 -9.18 -11.87
CA TYR A 103 0.98 -7.82 -11.89
C TYR A 103 2.12 -6.84 -11.72
N HIS A 104 2.17 -5.78 -12.52
CA HIS A 104 3.17 -4.73 -12.38
C HIS A 104 2.64 -3.35 -12.74
N GLY A 105 3.28 -2.30 -12.24
CA GLY A 105 2.90 -0.93 -12.54
C GLY A 105 3.96 0.10 -12.12
N GLY A 106 3.92 1.24 -12.79
CA GLY A 106 4.61 2.46 -12.39
C GLY A 106 3.60 3.46 -11.84
N PHE A 107 3.83 3.96 -10.63
CA PHE A 107 2.88 4.79 -9.91
C PHE A 107 3.46 6.18 -9.63
N ARG A 108 2.72 7.21 -10.04
CA ARG A 108 3.09 8.62 -9.85
C ARG A 108 2.50 9.14 -8.55
N PRO A 109 3.29 9.61 -7.57
CA PRO A 109 2.76 10.25 -6.37
C PRO A 109 1.94 11.51 -6.74
N LYS A 110 0.79 11.73 -6.08
CA LYS A 110 -0.02 12.94 -6.29
C LYS A 110 0.72 14.23 -5.92
N SER A 111 1.65 14.16 -4.95
CA SER A 111 2.44 15.29 -4.49
C SER A 111 3.50 15.75 -5.50
N ASP A 112 4.01 14.83 -6.31
CA ASP A 112 5.00 15.10 -7.35
C ASP A 112 4.87 14.08 -8.50
N PRO A 113 4.03 14.40 -9.51
CA PRO A 113 3.79 13.49 -10.63
C PRO A 113 4.98 13.27 -11.58
N LYS A 114 6.11 13.98 -11.39
CA LYS A 114 7.33 13.74 -12.17
C LYS A 114 8.10 12.51 -11.70
N MET A 115 7.88 12.10 -10.46
CA MET A 115 8.48 10.91 -9.87
C MET A 115 7.62 9.69 -10.19
N ILE A 116 8.26 8.54 -10.40
CA ILE A 116 7.60 7.25 -10.57
C ILE A 116 8.25 6.25 -9.63
N LEU A 117 7.43 5.50 -8.88
CA LEU A 117 7.85 4.30 -8.18
C LEU A 117 7.35 3.06 -8.92
N GLY A 118 8.07 1.95 -8.82
CA GLY A 118 7.69 0.68 -9.44
C GLY A 118 7.26 -0.35 -8.40
N LEU A 119 6.16 -1.05 -8.65
CA LEU A 119 5.79 -2.25 -7.90
C LEU A 119 5.43 -3.38 -8.86
N ALA A 120 5.76 -4.60 -8.48
CA ALA A 120 5.22 -5.80 -9.12
C ALA A 120 5.00 -6.91 -8.10
N THR A 121 4.04 -7.78 -8.35
CA THR A 121 3.90 -9.06 -7.64
C THR A 121 3.67 -10.20 -8.62
N SER A 122 4.40 -11.31 -8.44
CA SER A 122 4.32 -12.47 -9.34
C SER A 122 4.11 -13.76 -8.57
N LEU A 123 3.69 -14.80 -9.28
CA LEU A 123 3.64 -16.16 -8.74
C LEU A 123 5.06 -16.74 -8.62
N VAL A 124 5.48 -17.13 -7.41
CA VAL A 124 6.78 -17.76 -7.17
C VAL A 124 6.91 -19.09 -7.91
N LYS A 125 5.81 -19.86 -7.99
CA LYS A 125 5.80 -21.17 -8.67
C LYS A 125 6.19 -21.12 -10.15
N MET A 126 6.08 -19.95 -10.80
CA MET A 126 6.47 -19.76 -12.20
C MET A 126 7.96 -19.40 -12.36
N LYS A 127 8.69 -19.21 -11.26
CA LYS A 127 10.08 -18.73 -11.23
C LYS A 127 11.07 -19.84 -10.89
N THR A 128 10.86 -21.04 -11.44
CA THR A 128 11.69 -22.22 -11.16
C THR A 128 13.16 -22.00 -11.47
N ASP A 129 13.46 -21.35 -12.60
CA ASP A 129 14.84 -21.10 -13.02
C ASP A 129 15.52 -20.03 -12.16
N THR A 130 14.79 -19.00 -11.76
CA THR A 130 15.25 -17.94 -10.85
C THR A 130 15.62 -18.52 -9.48
N PHE A 131 14.80 -19.40 -8.92
CA PHE A 131 14.98 -19.95 -7.58
C PHE A 131 15.56 -21.38 -7.56
N LYS A 132 16.18 -21.83 -8.66
CA LYS A 132 16.75 -23.19 -8.76
C LYS A 132 17.80 -23.49 -7.68
N SER A 133 18.50 -22.47 -7.18
CA SER A 133 19.50 -22.57 -6.12
C SER A 133 18.92 -22.44 -4.69
N ALA A 134 17.62 -22.23 -4.57
CA ALA A 134 16.88 -22.02 -3.32
C ALA A 134 15.48 -22.68 -3.39
N PRO A 135 15.40 -24.01 -3.54
CA PRO A 135 14.13 -24.74 -3.71
C PRO A 135 13.16 -24.57 -2.53
N GLU A 136 13.65 -24.21 -1.35
CA GLU A 136 12.84 -23.84 -0.19
C GLU A 136 11.96 -22.61 -0.44
N ILE A 137 12.41 -21.66 -1.28
CA ILE A 137 11.59 -20.50 -1.66
C ILE A 137 10.37 -20.97 -2.46
N LEU A 138 10.58 -21.85 -3.45
CA LEU A 138 9.52 -22.43 -4.28
C LEU A 138 8.51 -23.26 -3.47
N LYS A 139 8.95 -23.86 -2.35
CA LYS A 139 8.10 -24.69 -1.48
C LYS A 139 7.34 -23.88 -0.42
N THR A 140 7.87 -22.72 -0.02
CA THR A 140 7.38 -21.98 1.15
C THR A 140 6.51 -20.79 0.75
N TYR A 141 6.87 -20.11 -0.33
CA TYR A 141 6.27 -18.84 -0.72
C TYR A 141 5.36 -19.00 -1.93
N GLN A 142 4.28 -18.21 -1.97
CA GLN A 142 3.33 -18.22 -3.07
C GLN A 142 3.59 -17.08 -4.05
N SER A 143 4.01 -15.93 -3.53
CA SER A 143 4.24 -14.73 -4.31
C SER A 143 5.60 -14.09 -4.00
N ASP A 144 6.10 -13.34 -4.97
CA ASP A 144 7.22 -12.43 -4.76
C ASP A 144 6.80 -11.01 -5.12
N VAL A 145 7.51 -10.05 -4.56
CA VAL A 145 7.29 -8.62 -4.76
C VAL A 145 8.58 -7.98 -5.25
N LEU A 146 8.46 -7.15 -6.27
CA LEU A 146 9.47 -6.23 -6.72
C LEU A 146 9.08 -4.82 -6.31
N TYR A 147 10.02 -4.09 -5.73
CA TYR A 147 9.86 -2.67 -5.43
C TYR A 147 11.03 -1.86 -5.99
N THR A 148 10.72 -0.82 -6.76
CA THR A 148 11.68 0.19 -7.21
C THR A 148 11.31 1.53 -6.58
N PRO A 149 12.23 2.17 -5.83
CA PRO A 149 11.99 3.47 -5.20
C PRO A 149 11.58 4.57 -6.20
N PRO A 150 10.93 5.66 -5.73
CA PRO A 150 10.64 6.82 -6.55
C PRO A 150 11.91 7.38 -7.19
N SER A 151 11.89 7.55 -8.50
CA SER A 151 12.91 8.25 -9.26
C SER A 151 12.27 9.14 -10.32
N VAL A 152 13.02 10.11 -10.83
CA VAL A 152 12.60 10.81 -12.05
C VAL A 152 12.56 9.78 -13.16
N TRP A 153 11.44 9.70 -13.87
CA TRP A 153 11.34 8.87 -15.05
C TRP A 153 11.80 9.69 -16.25
N GLU A 154 13.07 9.49 -16.61
CA GLU A 154 13.59 9.92 -17.91
C GLU A 154 13.24 8.78 -18.88
N GLU A 155 12.19 8.94 -19.69
CA GLU A 155 11.92 8.00 -20.79
C GLU A 155 13.17 7.89 -21.68
N PRO A 156 13.49 6.69 -22.22
CA PRO A 156 14.39 6.59 -23.37
C PRO A 156 13.79 7.26 -24.62
#